data_AF-A0A412ELE0-F1
#
_entry.id   AF-A0A412ELE0-F1
#
_cell.length_a   1.000
_cell.length_b   1.000
_cell.length_c   1.000
_cell.angle_alpha   90.00
_cell.angle_beta   90.00
_cell.angle_gamma   90.00
#
_symmetry.space_group_name_H-M   'P 1'
#
loop_
_entity.id
_entity.type
_entity.pdbx_description
1 polymer ?
#
loop_
_entity_poly.entity_id
_entity_poly.type
_entity_poly.pdbx_seq_one_letter_code
_entity_poly.pdbx_strand_id
1 'polypeptide(L)'
;MLIRSQNKEVLATLELLFDIEVSGGVISARRDMSWCCLLGKYSTKEKAMKVLDMIQEAYGDSEYTKYVIPEVCRILSMKPKTEENKAHAGELGEMLKNGMTFQMPEDSEVEV
;
A
#
# COMPACT_ATOMS: atom_id res chain seq x y z
N MET A 1 6.36 -2.64 0.96
CA MET A 1 5.23 -1.70 0.84
C MET A 1 5.34 -0.53 1.84
N LEU A 2 4.97 0.68 1.42
CA LEU A 2 4.79 1.85 2.30
C LEU A 2 3.31 1.99 2.68
N ILE A 3 3.02 2.24 3.95
CA ILE A 3 1.67 2.53 4.46
C ILE A 3 1.66 3.96 5.00
N ARG A 4 0.64 4.74 4.62
CA ARG A 4 0.43 6.10 5.11
C ARG A 4 -0.80 6.14 5.99
N SER A 5 -0.66 6.70 7.20
CA SER A 5 -1.77 6.82 8.14
C SER A 5 -2.92 7.63 7.56
N GLN A 6 -4.11 7.43 8.12
CA GLN A 6 -5.35 8.10 7.73
C GLN A 6 -5.19 9.64 7.80
N ASN A 7 -4.59 10.15 8.87
CA ASN A 7 -4.30 11.57 9.04
C ASN A 7 -3.06 12.07 8.27
N LYS A 8 -2.38 11.20 7.52
CA LYS A 8 -1.23 11.51 6.64
C LYS A 8 0.05 11.97 7.35
N GLU A 9 0.11 11.90 8.67
CA GLU A 9 1.26 12.32 9.50
C GLU A 9 2.28 11.21 9.74
N VAL A 10 1.88 9.94 9.60
CA VAL A 10 2.74 8.77 9.85
C VAL A 10 2.93 7.99 8.56
N LEU A 11 4.19 7.67 8.28
CA LEU A 11 4.59 6.69 7.27
C LEU A 11 5.18 5.48 7.98
N ALA A 12 4.69 4.31 7.61
CA ALA A 12 5.14 3.04 8.16
C ALA A 12 5.56 2.12 7.01
N THR A 13 6.68 1.43 7.15
CA THR A 13 7.19 0.52 6.12
C THR A 13 7.10 -0.90 6.62
N LEU A 14 6.41 -1.77 5.88
CA LEU A 14 6.25 -3.17 6.27
C LEU A 14 7.58 -3.93 6.38
N GLU A 15 8.63 -3.46 5.72
CA GLU A 15 9.98 -4.03 5.83
C GLU A 15 10.66 -3.72 7.18
N LEU A 16 10.17 -2.73 7.94
CA LEU A 16 10.77 -2.27 9.21
C LEU A 16 9.86 -2.41 10.44
N LEU A 17 8.60 -2.79 10.24
CA LEU A 17 7.62 -3.01 11.30
C LEU A 17 7.64 -4.46 11.78
N PHE A 18 7.43 -4.69 13.07
CA PHE A 18 7.37 -6.04 13.61
C PHE A 18 5.96 -6.58 13.81
N ASP A 19 4.89 -5.76 13.81
CA ASP A 19 3.48 -6.20 13.67
C ASP A 19 2.55 -5.05 13.19
N ILE A 20 1.45 -5.37 12.49
CA ILE A 20 0.28 -4.49 12.30
C ILE A 20 -0.92 -5.17 12.94
N GLU A 21 -1.57 -4.49 13.88
CA GLU A 21 -2.61 -5.12 14.71
C GLU A 21 -3.90 -4.29 14.75
N VAL A 22 -5.02 -5.01 14.95
CA VAL A 22 -6.35 -4.44 15.18
C VAL A 22 -6.71 -4.58 16.65
N SER A 23 -7.06 -3.46 17.29
CA SER A 23 -7.57 -3.40 18.65
C SER A 23 -8.90 -2.66 18.69
N GLY A 24 -10.00 -3.39 18.65
CA GLY A 24 -11.33 -2.80 18.44
C GLY A 24 -11.40 -2.16 17.04
N GLY A 25 -11.80 -0.90 16.95
CA GLY A 25 -11.81 -0.14 15.69
C GLY A 25 -10.46 0.51 15.32
N VAL A 26 -9.37 0.24 16.05
CA VAL A 26 -8.08 0.90 15.85
C VAL A 26 -7.10 -0.01 15.15
N ILE A 27 -6.39 0.52 14.14
CA ILE A 27 -5.25 -0.14 13.51
C ILE A 27 -3.98 0.60 13.88
N SER A 28 -2.99 -0.15 14.36
CA SER A 28 -1.70 0.39 14.78
C SER A 28 -0.56 -0.44 14.19
N ALA A 29 0.54 0.21 13.88
CA ALA A 29 1.81 -0.47 13.63
C ALA A 29 2.61 -0.52 14.93
N ARG A 30 3.20 -1.67 15.23
CA ARG A 30 3.98 -1.92 16.43
C ARG A 30 5.38 -2.39 16.05
N ARG A 31 6.38 -1.83 16.72
CA ARG A 31 7.78 -2.30 16.60
C ARG A 31 8.17 -3.16 17.78
N ASP A 32 7.73 -2.78 18.97
CA ASP A 32 7.92 -3.47 20.23
C ASP A 32 6.86 -3.00 21.24
N MET A 33 6.97 -3.44 22.50
CA MET A 33 6.01 -3.06 23.56
C MET A 33 6.06 -1.57 23.94
N SER A 34 7.12 -0.84 23.57
CA SER A 34 7.35 0.56 23.91
C SER A 34 7.00 1.52 22.77
N TRP A 35 6.95 1.04 21.53
CA TRP A 35 6.69 1.86 20.35
C TRP A 35 5.53 1.31 19.50
N CYS A 36 4.48 2.11 19.41
CA CYS A 36 3.37 1.93 18.49
C CYS A 36 3.03 3.26 17.80
N CYS A 37 2.54 3.18 16.57
CA CYS A 37 1.99 4.32 15.86
C CYS A 37 0.57 4.02 15.37
N LEU A 38 -0.32 5.00 15.52
CA LEU A 38 -1.68 4.92 15.03
C LEU A 38 -1.68 5.03 13.49
N LEU A 39 -2.27 4.05 12.82
CA LEU A 39 -2.45 4.08 11.37
C LEU A 39 -3.86 4.55 10.98
N GLY A 40 -4.89 4.11 11.69
CA GLY A 40 -6.27 4.48 11.38
C GLY A 40 -7.26 4.16 12.50
N LYS A 41 -8.42 4.81 12.46
CA LYS A 41 -9.56 4.55 13.36
C LYS A 41 -10.84 4.35 12.56
N TYR A 42 -11.57 3.32 12.94
CA TYR A 42 -12.79 2.86 12.33
C TYR A 42 -13.90 2.74 13.37
N SER A 43 -15.15 2.91 12.93
CA SER A 43 -16.34 2.92 13.77
C SER A 43 -16.66 1.54 14.35
N THR A 44 -16.25 0.47 13.68
CA THR A 44 -16.43 -0.91 14.15
C THR A 44 -15.14 -1.71 14.03
N LYS A 45 -15.02 -2.77 14.84
CA LYS A 45 -13.92 -3.75 14.70
C LYS A 45 -13.96 -4.43 13.33
N GLU A 46 -15.14 -4.68 12.80
CA GLU A 46 -15.32 -5.36 11.51
C GLU A 46 -14.72 -4.54 10.35
N LYS A 47 -14.97 -3.21 10.35
CA LYS A 47 -14.31 -2.30 9.41
C LYS A 47 -12.78 -2.32 9.57
N ALA A 48 -12.28 -2.27 10.80
CA ALA A 48 -10.83 -2.32 11.03
C ALA A 48 -10.22 -3.65 10.55
N MET A 49 -10.89 -4.78 10.73
CA MET A 49 -10.44 -6.07 10.20
C MET A 49 -10.45 -6.08 8.67
N LYS A 50 -11.49 -5.52 8.03
CA LYS A 50 -11.52 -5.40 6.56
C LYS A 50 -10.34 -4.57 6.04
N VAL A 51 -9.99 -3.47 6.71
CA VAL A 51 -8.82 -2.69 6.30
C VAL A 51 -7.51 -3.45 6.53
N LEU A 52 -7.42 -4.28 7.58
CA LEU A 52 -6.29 -5.19 7.74
C LEU A 52 -6.18 -6.18 6.57
N ASP A 53 -7.31 -6.71 6.07
CA ASP A 53 -7.33 -7.56 4.88
C ASP A 53 -6.89 -6.79 3.62
N MET A 54 -7.32 -5.53 3.45
CA MET A 54 -6.88 -4.66 2.36
C MET A 54 -5.37 -4.39 2.39
N ILE A 55 -4.79 -4.21 3.59
CA ILE A 55 -3.34 -4.07 3.76
C ILE A 55 -2.64 -5.37 3.35
N GLN A 56 -3.19 -6.55 3.72
CA GLN A 56 -2.63 -7.84 3.34
C GLN A 56 -2.64 -8.04 1.83
N GLU A 57 -3.73 -7.70 1.15
CA GLU A 57 -3.85 -7.75 -0.31
C GLU A 57 -2.82 -6.83 -0.98
N ALA A 58 -2.78 -5.56 -0.59
CA ALA A 58 -1.83 -4.59 -1.12
C ALA A 58 -0.36 -5.01 -0.88
N TYR A 59 -0.08 -5.64 0.26
CA TYR A 59 1.24 -6.22 0.52
C TYR A 59 1.58 -7.32 -0.49
N GLY A 60 0.67 -8.27 -0.70
CA GLY A 60 0.82 -9.34 -1.68
C GLY A 60 1.08 -8.81 -3.10
N ASP A 61 0.30 -7.83 -3.53
CA ASP A 61 0.49 -7.16 -4.82
C ASP A 61 1.86 -6.47 -4.91
N SER A 62 2.30 -5.82 -3.83
CA SER A 62 3.60 -5.17 -3.79
C SER A 62 4.76 -6.17 -3.88
N GLU A 63 4.65 -7.34 -3.25
CA GLU A 63 5.66 -8.40 -3.34
C GLU A 63 5.67 -9.04 -4.73
N TYR A 64 4.49 -9.28 -5.32
CA TYR A 64 4.38 -9.79 -6.69
C TYR A 64 4.99 -8.82 -7.72
N THR A 65 4.75 -7.52 -7.53
CA THR A 65 5.24 -6.45 -8.39
C THR A 65 6.78 -6.42 -8.47
N LYS A 66 7.50 -6.82 -7.41
CA LYS A 66 8.97 -6.93 -7.41
C LYS A 66 9.50 -7.88 -8.49
N TYR A 67 8.72 -8.90 -8.87
CA TYR A 67 9.10 -9.88 -9.88
C TYR A 67 8.63 -9.49 -11.28
N VAL A 68 7.47 -8.84 -11.39
CA VAL A 68 6.85 -8.51 -12.69
C VAL A 68 7.42 -7.24 -13.31
N ILE A 69 7.69 -6.19 -12.52
CA ILE A 69 8.20 -4.91 -13.05
C ILE A 69 9.48 -5.10 -13.88
N PRO A 70 10.52 -5.83 -13.43
CA PRO A 70 11.74 -5.98 -14.22
C PRO A 70 11.48 -6.55 -15.62
N GLU A 71 10.59 -7.55 -15.72
CA GLU A 71 10.25 -8.19 -16.98
C GLU A 71 9.42 -7.27 -17.89
N VAL A 72 8.46 -6.55 -17.32
CA VAL A 72 7.68 -5.54 -18.05
C VAL A 72 8.60 -4.43 -18.59
N CYS A 73 9.50 -3.91 -17.76
CA CYS A 73 10.49 -2.90 -18.16
C CYS A 73 11.41 -3.42 -19.27
N ARG A 74 11.85 -4.69 -19.19
CA ARG A 74 12.65 -5.33 -20.24
C ARG A 74 11.89 -5.36 -21.57
N ILE A 75 10.64 -5.81 -21.58
CA ILE A 75 9.79 -5.86 -22.78
C ILE A 75 9.59 -4.46 -23.37
N LEU A 76 9.32 -3.46 -22.52
CA LEU A 76 9.15 -2.06 -22.96
C LEU A 76 10.42 -1.49 -23.57
N SER A 77 11.60 -1.82 -23.02
CA SER A 77 12.89 -1.37 -23.57
C SER A 77 13.16 -1.88 -24.99
N MET A 78 12.53 -2.99 -25.39
CA MET A 78 12.67 -3.60 -26.72
C MET A 78 11.70 -2.99 -27.75
N LYS A 79 10.74 -2.18 -27.32
CA LYS A 79 9.77 -1.54 -28.21
C LYS A 79 10.40 -0.33 -28.93
N PRO A 80 9.96 -0.02 -30.17
CA PRO A 80 10.38 1.21 -30.85
C PRO A 80 10.02 2.45 -30.04
N LYS A 81 10.91 3.46 -30.00
CA LYS A 81 10.72 4.70 -29.24
C LYS A 81 9.81 5.71 -29.96
N THR A 82 8.62 5.27 -30.37
CA THR A 82 7.56 6.15 -30.91
C THR A 82 7.01 7.05 -29.80
N GLU A 83 6.40 8.18 -30.17
CA GLU A 83 5.76 9.08 -29.19
C GLU A 83 4.63 8.38 -28.44
N GLU A 84 3.86 7.53 -29.12
CA GLU A 84 2.82 6.69 -28.50
C GLU A 84 3.40 5.74 -27.45
N ASN A 85 4.49 5.02 -27.75
CA ASN A 85 5.11 4.10 -26.80
C ASN A 85 5.72 4.83 -25.60
N LYS A 86 6.21 6.06 -25.78
CA LYS A 86 6.67 6.91 -24.67
C LYS A 86 5.50 7.32 -23.77
N ALA A 87 4.36 7.69 -24.35
CA ALA A 87 3.17 8.05 -23.58
C ALA A 87 2.69 6.87 -22.73
N HIS A 88 2.53 5.68 -23.32
CA HIS A 88 2.13 4.47 -22.58
C HIS A 88 3.13 4.10 -21.46
N ALA A 89 4.44 4.23 -21.72
CA ALA A 89 5.45 3.99 -20.69
C ALA A 89 5.36 5.00 -19.54
N GLY A 90 5.03 6.26 -19.83
CA GLY A 90 4.80 7.30 -18.84
C GLY A 90 3.56 7.01 -17.97
N GLU A 91 2.45 6.64 -18.60
CA GLU A 91 1.21 6.25 -17.90
C GLU A 91 1.44 5.06 -16.97
N LEU A 92 2.11 4.02 -17.47
CA LEU A 92 2.48 2.87 -16.63
C LEU A 92 3.37 3.29 -15.45
N GLY A 93 4.34 4.17 -15.67
CA GLY A 93 5.22 4.68 -14.61
C GLY A 93 4.46 5.38 -13.49
N GLU A 94 3.49 6.24 -13.83
CA GLU A 94 2.63 6.90 -12.85
C GLU A 94 1.69 5.91 -12.14
N MET A 95 1.11 4.93 -12.86
CA MET A 95 0.31 3.87 -12.24
C MET A 95 1.12 3.08 -11.21
N LEU A 96 2.34 2.66 -11.56
CA LEU A 96 3.22 1.93 -10.66
C LEU A 96 3.56 2.76 -9.43
N LYS A 97 3.93 4.03 -9.61
CA LYS A 97 4.26 4.95 -8.52
C LYS A 97 3.09 5.11 -7.53
N ASN A 98 1.87 5.26 -8.03
CA ASN A 98 0.67 5.38 -7.20
C ASN A 98 0.37 4.08 -6.44
N GLY A 99 0.68 2.92 -7.00
CA GLY A 99 0.51 1.61 -6.35
C GLY A 99 1.54 1.28 -5.27
N MET A 100 2.63 2.05 -5.12
CA MET A 100 3.69 1.74 -4.13
C MET A 100 3.31 2.08 -2.68
N THR A 101 2.26 2.89 -2.49
CA THR A 101 1.84 3.39 -1.17
C THR A 101 0.40 3.01 -0.90
N PHE A 102 0.18 2.27 0.18
CA PHE A 102 -1.16 2.04 0.72
C PHE A 102 -1.56 3.23 1.59
N GLN A 103 -2.51 4.02 1.11
CA GLN A 103 -3.14 5.06 1.92
C GLN A 103 -4.27 4.42 2.74
N MET A 104 -4.19 4.56 4.06
CA MET A 104 -5.29 4.12 4.94
C MET A 104 -6.59 4.82 4.55
N PRO A 105 -7.68 4.06 4.32
CA PRO A 105 -8.97 4.62 3.91
C PRO A 105 -9.67 5.30 5.09
N GLU A 106 -10.58 6.22 4.76
CA GLU A 106 -11.48 6.83 5.73
C GLU A 106 -12.56 5.85 6.19
N ASP A 107 -13.14 6.04 7.38
CA ASP A 107 -14.16 5.13 7.90
C ASP A 107 -15.37 4.98 6.95
N SER A 108 -15.74 6.06 6.27
CA SER A 108 -16.84 6.08 5.29
C SER A 108 -16.53 5.31 4.02
N GLU A 109 -15.26 5.05 3.71
CA GLU A 109 -14.83 4.33 2.50
C GLU A 109 -14.79 2.81 2.73
N VAL A 110 -14.96 2.36 3.98
CA VAL A 110 -14.94 0.95 4.36
C VAL A 110 -16.37 0.44 4.51
N GLU A 111 -16.87 -0.23 3.47
CA GLU A 111 -18.13 -0.97 3.50
C GLU A 111 -17.92 -2.35 4.14
N VAL A 112 -18.89 -2.94 4.84
CA VAL A 112 -18.77 -4.26 5.48
C VAL A 112 -19.83 -5.19 4.93
#